data_AF-A0A834IQY1-F1
#
_entry.id   AF-A0A834IQY1-F1
#
_cell.length_a   1.000
_cell.length_b   1.000
_cell.length_c   1.000
_cell.angle_alpha   90.00
_cell.angle_beta   90.00
_cell.angle_gamma   90.00
#
_symmetry.space_group_name_H-M   'P 1'
#
loop_
_entity.id
_entity.type
_entity.pdbx_description
1 polymer ?
#
loop_
_entity_poly.entity_id
_entity_poly.type
_entity_poly.pdbx_seq_one_letter_code
_entity_poly.pdbx_strand_id
1 'polypeptide(L)'
;MSDPAAQPTIWVSKWVDYSDKYGFGYQLSDESVGVMFNDTTRLVMLSNGINVQYVDKNGDESYMTIDSYPKQYEKKMKLLSYFSRYMREHLIKTGAGVVKELDSLSRTPHLHQWCRSTSGVLMQLNSGTLQMNFSDHTKIIMCPLMAAITYIDEDKSFLTFRFTTIEKYGCSAGLYEKIRYACEKICILLDTECTN
;
A
#
# COMPACT_ATOMS: atom_id res chain seq x y z
N MET A 1 -2.13 17.62 -18.76
CA MET A 1 -3.52 17.55 -18.24
C MET A 1 -3.57 16.43 -17.23
N SER A 2 -4.10 16.66 -16.03
CA SER A 2 -4.28 15.66 -14.98
C SER A 2 -5.78 15.43 -14.72
N ASP A 3 -6.10 14.33 -14.04
CA ASP A 3 -7.45 13.87 -13.71
C ASP A 3 -7.66 13.79 -12.18
N PRO A 4 -7.86 14.91 -11.45
CA PRO A 4 -7.97 14.92 -9.99
C PRO A 4 -9.14 14.10 -9.42
N ALA A 5 -10.19 13.89 -10.22
CA ALA A 5 -11.34 13.07 -9.85
C ALA A 5 -11.02 11.57 -9.78
N ALA A 6 -9.96 11.11 -10.46
CA ALA A 6 -9.53 9.71 -10.47
C ALA A 6 -8.46 9.39 -9.41
N GLN A 7 -8.12 10.37 -8.56
CA GLN A 7 -7.10 10.22 -7.53
C GLN A 7 -7.42 9.07 -6.56
N PRO A 8 -6.43 8.22 -6.21
CA PRO A 8 -6.64 7.13 -5.25
C PRO A 8 -7.04 7.68 -3.88
N THR A 9 -7.93 6.95 -3.22
CA THR A 9 -8.40 7.26 -1.86
C THR A 9 -7.39 6.78 -0.80
N ILE A 10 -6.87 5.57 -0.97
CA ILE A 10 -5.90 4.94 -0.07
C ILE A 10 -4.63 4.51 -0.82
N TRP A 11 -3.47 4.79 -0.22
CA TRP A 11 -2.16 4.33 -0.67
C TRP A 11 -1.24 4.05 0.53
N VAL A 12 -0.12 3.37 0.29
CA VAL A 12 0.91 3.13 1.30
C VAL A 12 1.77 4.40 1.43
N SER A 13 1.68 5.05 2.59
CA SER A 13 2.38 6.31 2.86
C SER A 13 3.79 6.10 3.41
N LYS A 14 3.99 5.02 4.18
CA LYS A 14 5.26 4.58 4.78
C LYS A 14 5.32 3.06 4.85
N TRP A 15 6.54 2.51 4.89
CA TRP A 15 6.74 1.06 5.02
C TRP A 15 8.10 0.75 5.65
N VAL A 16 8.19 -0.45 6.23
CA VAL A 16 9.40 -1.02 6.82
C VAL A 16 9.45 -2.50 6.45
N ASP A 17 10.51 -2.88 5.76
CA ASP A 17 10.82 -4.27 5.46
C ASP A 17 11.63 -4.87 6.61
N TYR A 18 11.00 -5.75 7.41
CA TYR A 18 11.66 -6.54 8.43
C TYR A 18 11.35 -8.04 8.25
N SER A 19 11.34 -8.45 6.98
CA SER A 19 10.94 -9.78 6.53
C SER A 19 11.98 -10.87 6.82
N ASP A 20 13.23 -10.50 7.12
CA ASP A 20 14.25 -11.43 7.62
C ASP A 20 13.84 -12.11 8.93
N LYS A 21 12.98 -11.47 9.74
CA LYS A 21 12.52 -11.98 11.04
C LYS A 21 11.01 -12.09 11.21
N TYR A 22 10.26 -11.07 10.78
CA TYR A 22 8.87 -10.92 11.21
C TYR A 22 7.90 -10.70 10.06
N GLY A 23 8.22 -9.77 9.14
CA GLY A 23 7.35 -9.41 8.04
C GLY A 23 7.49 -7.96 7.61
N PHE A 24 6.50 -7.48 6.88
CA PHE A 24 6.47 -6.16 6.26
C PHE A 24 5.44 -5.26 6.94
N GLY A 25 5.92 -4.20 7.57
CA GLY A 25 5.10 -3.17 8.20
C GLY A 25 4.79 -2.05 7.22
N TYR A 26 3.58 -1.53 7.24
CA TYR A 26 3.16 -0.43 6.38
C TYR A 26 2.18 0.50 7.09
N GLN A 27 2.19 1.77 6.70
CA GLN A 27 1.21 2.76 7.11
C GLN A 27 0.48 3.25 5.87
N LEU A 28 -0.84 3.29 5.93
CA LEU A 28 -1.68 3.82 4.84
C LEU A 28 -1.81 5.34 4.93
N SER A 29 -2.42 5.95 3.93
CA SER A 29 -2.64 7.39 3.86
C SER A 29 -3.67 7.91 4.86
N ASP A 30 -4.56 7.05 5.37
CA ASP A 30 -5.56 7.32 6.41
C ASP A 30 -5.02 7.14 7.84
N GLU A 31 -3.70 6.99 8.00
CA GLU A 31 -3.00 6.71 9.26
C GLU A 31 -3.16 5.29 9.84
N SER A 32 -3.96 4.42 9.22
CA SER A 32 -3.99 3.01 9.63
C SER A 32 -2.64 2.33 9.42
N VAL A 33 -2.31 1.38 10.29
CA VAL A 33 -1.02 0.68 10.32
C VAL A 33 -1.26 -0.81 10.18
N GLY A 34 -0.63 -1.45 9.21
CA GLY A 34 -0.69 -2.88 9.02
C GLY A 34 0.66 -3.56 9.07
N VAL A 35 0.63 -4.86 9.37
CA VAL A 35 1.77 -5.77 9.25
C VAL A 35 1.32 -7.01 8.52
N MET A 36 1.99 -7.35 7.43
CA MET A 36 1.89 -8.66 6.79
C MET A 36 3.05 -9.52 7.30
N PHE A 37 2.73 -10.53 8.10
CA PHE A 37 3.72 -11.42 8.71
C PHE A 37 4.21 -12.45 7.69
N ASN A 38 5.40 -13.02 7.94
CA ASN A 38 5.98 -14.07 7.10
C ASN A 38 5.12 -15.34 7.01
N ASP A 39 4.24 -15.57 7.98
CA ASP A 39 3.27 -16.67 7.96
C ASP A 39 2.00 -16.33 7.17
N THR A 40 2.03 -15.28 6.34
CA THR A 40 0.95 -14.76 5.47
C THR A 40 -0.26 -14.17 6.20
N THR A 41 -0.29 -14.21 7.53
CA THR A 41 -1.34 -13.53 8.30
C THR A 41 -1.10 -12.03 8.37
N ARG A 42 -2.16 -11.27 8.67
CA ARG A 42 -2.11 -9.80 8.69
C ARG A 42 -2.77 -9.27 9.94
N LEU A 43 -2.20 -8.21 10.50
CA LEU A 43 -2.87 -7.33 11.46
C LEU A 43 -2.96 -5.93 10.88
N VAL A 44 -4.10 -5.27 11.07
CA VAL A 44 -4.32 -3.88 10.67
C VAL A 44 -4.95 -3.13 11.83
N MET A 45 -4.20 -2.19 12.40
CA MET A 45 -4.70 -1.23 13.36
C MET A 45 -5.32 -0.06 12.61
N LEU A 46 -6.59 0.24 12.90
CA LEU A 46 -7.31 1.36 12.31
C LEU A 46 -6.74 2.70 12.80
N SER A 47 -7.11 3.78 12.11
CA SER A 47 -6.62 5.14 12.39
C SER A 47 -6.92 5.65 13.80
N ASN A 48 -7.91 5.07 14.49
CA ASN A 48 -8.19 5.38 15.89
C ASN A 48 -7.17 4.80 16.87
N GLY A 49 -6.24 3.96 16.42
CA GLY A 49 -5.19 3.36 17.25
C GLY A 49 -5.68 2.31 18.26
N ILE A 50 -6.97 1.95 18.21
CA ILE A 50 -7.62 1.05 19.19
C ILE A 50 -8.08 -0.22 18.50
N ASN A 51 -8.83 -0.11 17.40
CA ASN A 51 -9.40 -1.26 16.72
C ASN A 51 -8.35 -1.94 15.84
N VAL A 52 -8.32 -3.27 15.92
CA VAL A 52 -7.40 -4.11 15.15
C VAL A 52 -8.19 -5.18 14.40
N GLN A 53 -7.99 -5.25 13.09
CA GLN A 53 -8.42 -6.35 12.25
C GLN A 53 -7.29 -7.37 12.14
N TYR A 54 -7.60 -8.64 12.37
CA TYR A 54 -6.78 -9.79 12.02
C TYR A 54 -7.35 -10.47 10.78
N VAL A 55 -6.46 -10.84 9.87
CA VAL A 55 -6.78 -11.64 8.68
C VAL A 55 -5.86 -12.84 8.69
N ASP A 56 -6.43 -14.04 8.67
CA ASP A 56 -5.65 -15.27 8.65
C ASP A 56 -5.13 -15.60 7.23
N LYS A 57 -4.51 -16.77 7.08
CA LYS A 57 -3.98 -17.25 5.80
C LYS A 57 -5.06 -17.61 4.77
N ASN A 58 -6.27 -17.93 5.21
CA ASN A 58 -7.41 -18.27 4.36
C ASN A 58 -8.21 -17.03 3.96
N GLY A 59 -7.91 -15.88 4.58
CA GLY A 59 -8.66 -14.63 4.39
C GLY A 59 -9.78 -14.44 5.42
N ASP A 60 -9.88 -15.32 6.43
CA ASP A 60 -10.89 -15.19 7.48
C ASP A 60 -10.53 -14.03 8.41
N GLU A 61 -11.55 -13.27 8.79
CA GLU A 61 -11.39 -11.99 9.48
C GLU A 61 -11.87 -12.07 10.91
N SER A 62 -11.14 -11.44 11.81
CA SER A 62 -11.51 -11.30 13.21
C SER A 62 -11.19 -9.90 13.69
N TYR A 63 -12.06 -9.35 14.52
CA TYR A 63 -11.93 -7.99 15.05
C TYR A 63 -11.62 -8.03 16.54
N MET A 64 -10.65 -7.23 16.94
CA MET A 64 -10.18 -7.12 18.32
C MET A 64 -9.76 -5.67 18.61
N THR A 65 -9.26 -5.42 19.81
CA THR A 65 -8.66 -4.12 20.15
C THR A 65 -7.24 -4.30 20.65
N ILE A 66 -6.49 -3.19 20.71
CA ILE A 66 -5.13 -3.17 21.25
C ILE A 66 -5.05 -3.63 22.72
N ASP A 67 -6.17 -3.57 23.46
CA ASP A 67 -6.24 -3.95 24.88
C ASP A 67 -7.01 -5.26 25.12
N SER A 68 -7.78 -5.74 24.13
CA SER A 68 -8.62 -6.93 24.26
C SER A 68 -8.46 -7.84 23.04
N TYR A 69 -7.59 -8.84 23.18
CA TYR A 69 -7.29 -9.85 22.16
C TYR A 69 -6.91 -11.20 22.80
N PRO A 70 -7.11 -12.32 22.09
CA PRO A 70 -6.65 -13.63 22.53
C PRO A 70 -5.12 -13.70 22.74
N LYS A 71 -4.66 -14.32 23.83
CA LYS A 71 -3.22 -14.42 24.19
C LYS A 71 -2.31 -14.96 23.08
N GLN A 72 -2.85 -15.77 22.18
CA GLN A 72 -2.10 -16.29 21.02
C GLN A 72 -1.57 -15.19 20.08
N TYR A 73 -2.17 -13.99 20.08
CA TYR A 73 -1.77 -12.87 19.24
C TYR A 73 -0.79 -11.90 19.92
N GLU A 74 -0.45 -12.09 21.20
CA GLU A 74 0.42 -11.22 22.01
C GLU A 74 1.70 -10.79 21.28
N LYS A 75 2.42 -11.75 20.68
CA LYS A 75 3.67 -11.46 19.96
C LYS A 75 3.42 -10.57 18.73
N LYS A 76 2.36 -10.84 17.97
CA LYS A 76 2.00 -10.08 16.77
C LYS A 76 1.50 -8.68 17.11
N MET A 77 0.73 -8.55 18.19
CA MET A 77 0.27 -7.25 18.70
C MET A 77 1.43 -6.37 19.16
N LYS A 78 2.41 -6.94 19.86
CA LYS A 78 3.65 -6.21 20.20
C LYS A 78 4.39 -5.72 18.97
N LEU A 79 4.58 -6.59 17.97
CA LEU A 79 5.24 -6.23 16.72
C LEU A 79 4.50 -5.11 15.98
N LEU A 80 3.18 -5.17 15.91
CA LEU A 80 2.33 -4.11 15.34
C LEU A 80 2.59 -2.75 16.03
N SER A 81 2.62 -2.72 17.36
CA SER A 81 2.95 -1.52 18.13
C SER A 81 4.37 -1.01 17.86
N TYR A 82 5.35 -1.91 17.72
CA TYR A 82 6.72 -1.54 17.37
C TYR A 82 6.81 -0.90 15.98
N PHE A 83 6.22 -1.53 14.95
CA PHE A 83 6.18 -0.97 13.60
C PHE A 83 5.47 0.40 13.59
N SER A 84 4.31 0.50 14.24
CA SER A 84 3.55 1.76 14.34
C SER A 84 4.39 2.89 14.95
N ARG A 85 5.04 2.63 16.09
CA ARG A 85 5.91 3.62 16.74
C ARG A 85 7.09 4.01 15.86
N TYR A 86 7.79 3.02 15.29
CA TYR A 86 8.95 3.27 14.45
C TYR A 86 8.61 4.15 13.24
N MET A 87 7.54 3.81 12.50
CA MET A 87 7.10 4.58 11.32
C MET A 87 6.66 6.01 11.69
N ARG A 88 6.07 6.20 12.86
CA ARG A 88 5.68 7.52 13.37
C ARG A 88 6.90 8.39 13.67
N GLU A 89 7.91 7.82 14.31
CA GLU A 89 9.09 8.54 14.79
C GLU A 89 10.16 8.78 13.70
N HIS A 90 10.29 7.88 12.71
CA HIS A 90 11.46 7.86 11.83
C HIS A 90 11.17 8.11 10.35
N LEU A 91 9.91 8.06 9.90
CA LEU A 91 9.57 8.11 8.47
C LEU A 91 8.71 9.33 8.12
N ILE A 92 8.89 9.84 6.90
CA ILE A 92 8.11 10.95 6.33
C ILE A 92 6.91 10.39 5.57
N LYS A 93 5.73 11.01 5.74
CA LYS A 93 4.49 10.57 5.09
C LYS A 93 4.47 10.98 3.61
N THR A 94 4.36 10.01 2.72
CA THR A 94 4.17 10.27 1.28
C THR A 94 2.76 10.80 1.00
N GLY A 95 2.65 11.92 0.27
CA GLY A 95 1.36 12.46 -0.17
C GLY A 95 0.54 13.16 0.92
N ALA A 96 1.19 13.68 1.97
CA ALA A 96 0.50 14.27 3.13
C ALA A 96 -0.50 15.39 2.77
N GLY A 97 -0.20 16.21 1.75
CA GLY A 97 -1.08 17.31 1.31
C GLY A 97 -2.26 16.91 0.43
N VAL A 98 -2.43 15.62 0.12
CA VAL A 98 -3.41 15.13 -0.86
C VAL A 98 -4.44 14.18 -0.26
N VAL A 99 -4.38 13.98 1.07
CA VAL A 99 -5.30 13.11 1.81
C VAL A 99 -6.70 13.71 1.74
N LYS A 100 -7.63 12.96 1.14
CA LYS A 100 -9.07 13.26 1.21
C LYS A 100 -9.61 12.63 2.48
N GLU A 101 -10.52 13.30 3.17
CA GLU A 101 -11.30 12.67 4.23
C GLU A 101 -12.04 11.47 3.63
N LEU A 102 -11.73 10.27 4.12
CA LEU A 102 -12.44 9.07 3.74
C LEU A 102 -13.77 9.02 4.51
N ASP A 103 -14.81 8.53 3.84
CA ASP A 103 -16.01 8.11 4.55
C ASP A 103 -15.66 6.99 5.54
N SER A 104 -15.98 7.23 6.81
CA SER A 104 -15.75 6.33 7.96
C SER A 104 -16.40 4.94 7.83
N LEU A 105 -17.25 4.75 6.81
CA LEU A 105 -17.97 3.51 6.53
C LEU A 105 -17.21 2.54 5.63
N SER A 106 -16.16 3.01 4.94
CA SER A 106 -15.42 2.16 4.00
C SER A 106 -14.41 1.28 4.74
N ARG A 107 -14.37 0.00 4.37
CA ARG A 107 -13.47 -0.98 4.97
C ARG A 107 -12.02 -0.65 4.60
N THR A 108 -11.17 -0.44 5.61
CA THR A 108 -9.74 -0.18 5.40
C THR A 108 -9.10 -1.36 4.66
N PRO A 109 -8.44 -1.12 3.52
CA PRO A 109 -7.75 -2.17 2.79
C PRO A 109 -6.50 -2.63 3.54
N HIS A 110 -6.01 -3.82 3.20
CA HIS A 110 -4.78 -4.38 3.74
C HIS A 110 -3.87 -4.85 2.63
N LEU A 111 -2.58 -4.96 2.92
CA LEU A 111 -1.58 -5.44 1.98
C LEU A 111 -1.87 -6.90 1.61
N HIS A 112 -2.18 -7.15 0.34
CA HIS A 112 -2.38 -8.48 -0.21
C HIS A 112 -1.04 -9.19 -0.42
N GLN A 113 -0.12 -8.52 -1.13
CA GLN A 113 1.24 -9.00 -1.37
C GLN A 113 2.21 -7.83 -1.56
N TRP A 114 3.50 -8.13 -1.44
CA TRP A 114 4.57 -7.19 -1.71
C TRP A 114 5.81 -7.93 -2.22
N CYS A 115 6.64 -7.24 -2.98
CA CYS A 115 7.95 -7.75 -3.37
C CYS A 115 8.97 -6.61 -3.47
N ARG A 116 10.23 -6.95 -3.23
CA ARG A 116 11.37 -6.05 -3.37
C ARG A 116 12.23 -6.48 -4.53
N SER A 117 12.70 -5.50 -5.30
CA SER A 117 13.68 -5.68 -6.37
C SER A 117 14.80 -4.65 -6.24
N THR A 118 15.78 -4.70 -7.14
CA THR A 118 16.82 -3.67 -7.26
C THR A 118 16.26 -2.32 -7.70
N SER A 119 15.11 -2.30 -8.39
CA SER A 119 14.48 -1.08 -8.90
C SER A 119 13.57 -0.40 -7.87
N GLY A 120 13.13 -1.13 -6.83
CA GLY A 120 12.19 -0.60 -5.85
C GLY A 120 11.39 -1.65 -5.10
N VAL A 121 10.26 -1.22 -4.54
CA VAL A 121 9.31 -2.05 -3.81
C VAL A 121 7.94 -1.96 -4.47
N LEU A 122 7.32 -3.10 -4.74
CA LEU A 122 5.95 -3.23 -5.20
C LEU A 122 5.07 -3.68 -4.03
N MET A 123 3.92 -3.05 -3.89
CA MET A 123 2.93 -3.32 -2.85
C MET A 123 1.55 -3.36 -3.50
N GLN A 124 0.81 -4.44 -3.28
CA GLN A 124 -0.57 -4.58 -3.74
C GLN A 124 -1.50 -4.62 -2.53
N LEU A 125 -2.49 -3.74 -2.51
CA LEU A 125 -3.59 -3.79 -1.54
C LEU A 125 -4.67 -4.77 -2.02
N ASN A 126 -5.41 -5.35 -1.09
CA ASN A 126 -6.55 -6.23 -1.38
C ASN A 126 -7.70 -5.51 -2.11
N SER A 127 -7.70 -4.17 -2.14
CA SER A 127 -8.58 -3.36 -2.98
C SER A 127 -8.22 -3.39 -4.47
N GLY A 128 -7.13 -4.07 -4.85
CA GLY A 128 -6.58 -4.09 -6.21
C GLY A 128 -5.63 -2.93 -6.51
N THR A 129 -5.49 -1.95 -5.60
CA THR A 129 -4.54 -0.84 -5.77
C THR A 129 -3.11 -1.38 -5.77
N LEU A 130 -2.35 -1.06 -6.81
CA LEU A 130 -0.94 -1.43 -6.91
C LEU A 130 -0.07 -0.17 -6.78
N GLN A 131 0.88 -0.20 -5.86
CA GLN A 131 1.83 0.88 -5.66
C GLN A 131 3.26 0.37 -5.86
N MET A 132 4.05 1.13 -6.62
CA MET A 132 5.48 0.87 -6.79
C MET A 132 6.27 2.10 -6.36
N ASN A 133 7.18 1.90 -5.41
CA ASN A 133 8.11 2.90 -4.93
C ASN A 133 9.49 2.61 -5.50
N PHE A 134 10.01 3.49 -6.35
CA PHE A 134 11.27 3.29 -7.05
C PHE A 134 12.47 3.82 -6.26
N SER A 135 13.67 3.32 -6.60
CA SER A 135 14.93 3.72 -5.97
C SER A 135 15.30 5.19 -6.22
N ASP A 136 14.77 5.81 -7.28
CA ASP A 136 14.91 7.24 -7.59
C ASP A 136 13.88 8.13 -6.83
N HIS A 137 13.22 7.56 -5.81
CA HIS A 137 12.17 8.19 -5.00
C HIS A 137 10.88 8.57 -5.73
N THR A 138 10.78 8.32 -7.04
CA THR A 138 9.51 8.41 -7.76
C THR A 138 8.59 7.25 -7.37
N LYS A 139 7.29 7.42 -7.55
CA LYS A 139 6.29 6.41 -7.21
C LYS A 139 5.18 6.40 -8.23
N ILE A 140 4.59 5.23 -8.43
CA ILE A 140 3.33 5.10 -9.13
C ILE A 140 2.30 4.41 -8.25
N ILE A 141 1.04 4.84 -8.34
CA ILE A 141 -0.11 4.19 -7.70
C ILE A 141 -1.15 3.96 -8.78
N MET A 142 -1.41 2.71 -9.11
CA MET A 142 -2.41 2.32 -10.10
C MET A 142 -3.69 1.84 -9.41
N CYS A 143 -4.81 2.40 -9.83
CA CYS A 143 -6.13 2.04 -9.36
C CYS A 143 -6.93 1.44 -10.52
N PRO A 144 -7.13 0.10 -10.56
CA PRO A 144 -7.82 -0.55 -11.67
C PRO A 144 -9.28 -0.10 -11.79
N LEU A 145 -9.97 0.13 -10.66
CA LEU A 145 -11.36 0.60 -10.64
C LEU A 145 -11.54 1.96 -11.31
N MET A 146 -10.55 2.83 -11.21
CA MET A 146 -10.57 4.16 -11.85
C MET A 146 -9.92 4.17 -13.24
N ALA A 147 -9.33 3.04 -13.67
CA ALA A 147 -8.46 2.94 -14.84
C ALA A 147 -7.45 4.11 -14.89
N ALA A 148 -6.78 4.33 -13.77
CA ALA A 148 -5.92 5.51 -13.57
C ALA A 148 -4.62 5.17 -12.86
N ILE A 149 -3.63 6.03 -13.10
CA ILE A 149 -2.31 6.00 -12.48
C ILE A 149 -2.00 7.37 -11.87
N THR A 150 -1.56 7.37 -10.62
CA THR A 150 -0.93 8.50 -9.98
C THR A 150 0.57 8.37 -10.09
N TYR A 151 1.23 9.43 -10.53
CA TYR A 151 2.68 9.57 -10.51
C TYR A 151 3.08 10.57 -9.43
N ILE A 152 4.04 10.17 -8.60
CA ILE A 152 4.71 11.03 -7.63
C ILE A 152 6.15 11.18 -8.09
N ASP A 153 6.51 12.38 -8.52
CA ASP A 153 7.84 12.67 -9.05
C ASP A 153 8.86 13.03 -7.95
N GLU A 154 10.06 13.43 -8.38
CA GLU A 154 11.17 13.83 -7.51
C GLU A 154 10.81 15.04 -6.65
N ASP A 155 10.08 16.00 -7.23
CA ASP A 155 9.55 17.22 -6.60
C ASP A 155 8.34 16.95 -5.69
N LYS A 156 7.92 15.67 -5.57
CA LYS A 156 6.77 15.23 -4.77
C LYS A 156 5.43 15.75 -5.30
N SER A 157 5.37 16.14 -6.57
CA SER A 157 4.12 16.46 -7.25
C SER A 157 3.27 15.21 -7.36
N PHE A 158 2.02 15.29 -6.93
CA PHE A 158 1.10 14.16 -6.91
C PHE A 158 0.06 14.32 -8.04
N LEU A 159 0.35 13.76 -9.21
CA LEU A 159 -0.50 13.93 -10.39
C LEU A 159 -1.15 12.61 -10.78
N THR A 160 -2.47 12.63 -10.95
CA THR A 160 -3.23 11.46 -11.41
C THR A 160 -3.65 11.64 -12.86
N PHE A 161 -3.61 10.54 -13.61
CA PHE A 161 -3.98 10.47 -15.02
C PHE A 161 -4.80 9.21 -15.26
N ARG A 162 -5.94 9.32 -15.95
CA ARG A 162 -6.61 8.16 -16.52
C ARG A 162 -5.77 7.61 -17.67
N PHE A 163 -5.78 6.31 -17.89
CA PHE A 163 -5.07 5.70 -19.02
C PHE A 163 -5.58 6.25 -20.36
N THR A 164 -6.88 6.53 -20.49
CA THR A 164 -7.47 7.20 -21.66
C THR A 164 -6.91 8.61 -21.89
N THR A 165 -6.57 9.33 -20.82
CA THR A 165 -5.94 10.67 -20.92
C THR A 165 -4.52 10.55 -21.42
N ILE A 166 -3.76 9.57 -20.92
CA ILE A 166 -2.39 9.27 -21.39
C ILE A 166 -2.41 8.83 -22.85
N GLU A 167 -3.32 7.96 -23.25
CA GLU A 167 -3.43 7.49 -24.65
C GLU A 167 -3.69 8.65 -25.61
N LYS A 168 -4.55 9.59 -25.23
CA LYS A 168 -4.93 10.72 -26.08
C LYS A 168 -3.87 11.82 -26.16
N TYR A 169 -3.15 12.09 -25.08
CA TYR A 169 -2.28 13.27 -24.96
C TYR A 169 -0.80 12.93 -24.73
N GLY A 170 -0.47 11.65 -24.60
CA GLY A 170 0.84 11.20 -24.16
C GLY A 170 1.09 11.43 -22.68
N CYS A 171 2.30 11.07 -22.24
CA CYS A 171 2.81 11.35 -20.90
C CYS A 171 4.30 11.71 -20.96
N SER A 172 4.88 12.10 -19.82
CA SER A 172 6.33 12.30 -19.73
C SER A 172 7.08 10.98 -19.95
N ALA A 173 8.31 11.07 -20.45
CA ALA A 173 9.17 9.90 -20.62
C ALA A 173 9.40 9.16 -19.29
N GLY A 174 9.57 9.90 -18.19
CA GLY A 174 9.70 9.32 -16.85
C GLY A 174 8.49 8.46 -16.45
N LEU A 175 7.27 8.97 -16.66
CA LEU A 175 6.06 8.21 -16.38
C LEU A 175 5.91 7.00 -17.31
N TYR A 176 6.22 7.17 -18.60
CA TYR A 176 6.17 6.07 -19.57
C TYR A 176 7.07 4.89 -19.17
N GLU A 177 8.32 5.16 -18.79
CA GLU A 177 9.24 4.11 -18.32
C GLU A 177 8.73 3.39 -17.08
N LYS A 178 8.11 4.13 -16.14
CA LYS A 178 7.51 3.50 -14.94
C LYS A 178 6.29 2.64 -15.29
N ILE A 179 5.43 3.09 -16.23
CA ILE A 179 4.30 2.30 -16.72
C ILE A 179 4.78 1.01 -17.38
N ARG A 180 5.78 1.10 -18.26
CA ARG A 180 6.36 -0.06 -18.94
C ARG A 180 6.90 -1.08 -17.94
N TYR A 181 7.71 -0.63 -16.98
CA TYR A 181 8.25 -1.49 -15.92
C TYR A 181 7.13 -2.15 -15.11
N ALA A 182 6.07 -1.39 -14.79
CA ALA A 182 4.95 -1.90 -14.03
C ALA A 182 4.20 -3.01 -14.78
N CYS A 183 3.94 -2.83 -16.08
CA CYS A 183 3.32 -3.86 -16.92
C CYS A 183 4.12 -5.16 -16.91
N GLU A 184 5.45 -5.08 -17.10
CA GLU A 184 6.32 -6.26 -17.05
C GLU A 184 6.22 -7.00 -15.71
N LYS A 185 6.17 -6.27 -14.59
CA LYS A 185 6.04 -6.87 -13.25
C LYS A 185 4.66 -7.41 -12.95
N ILE A 186 3.60 -6.75 -13.41
CA ILE A 186 2.23 -7.22 -13.24
C ILE A 186 2.03 -8.54 -13.97
N CYS A 187 2.51 -8.68 -15.21
CA CYS A 187 2.40 -9.93 -15.95
C CYS A 187 3.00 -11.11 -15.17
N ILE A 188 4.20 -10.92 -14.63
CA ILE A 188 4.86 -11.94 -13.80
C ILE A 188 4.00 -12.31 -12.58
N LEU A 189 3.45 -11.32 -11.88
CA LEU A 189 2.60 -11.56 -10.70
C LEU A 189 1.36 -12.39 -11.06
N LEU A 190 0.67 -12.06 -12.15
CA LEU A 190 -0.52 -12.76 -12.62
C LEU A 190 -0.21 -14.21 -13.08
N ASP A 191 0.95 -14.43 -13.71
CA ASP A 191 1.37 -15.76 -14.14
C ASP A 191 1.72 -16.67 -12.95
N THR A 192 2.21 -16.09 -11.85
CA THR A 192 2.55 -16.81 -10.62
C THR A 192 1.29 -17.25 -9.85
N GLU A 193 0.17 -16.52 -10.00
CA GLU A 193 -1.14 -16.91 -9.45
C GLU A 193 -1.81 -18.03 -10.28
N CYS A 194 -1.51 -18.16 -11.58
CA CYS A 194 -2.08 -19.20 -12.45
C CYS A 194 -1.38 -20.57 -12.35
N THR A 195 -0.28 -20.66 -11.60
CA THR A 195 0.54 -21.88 -11.47
C THR A 195 0.50 -22.53 -10.08
N ASN A 196 -0.35 -22.02 -9.17
CA ASN A 196 -0.61 -22.61 -7.84
C ASN A 196 -2.02 -23.19 -7.74
#